data_AF-A0A1M3M8Q2-F1
#
_entry.id   AF-A0A1M3M8Q2-F1
#
_cell.length_a   1.000
_cell.length_b   1.000
_cell.length_c   1.000
_cell.angle_alpha   90.00
_cell.angle_beta   90.00
_cell.angle_gamma   90.00
#
_symmetry.space_group_name_H-M   'P 1'
#
loop_
_entity.id
_entity.type
_entity.pdbx_description
1 polymer ?
#
loop_
_entity_poly.entity_id
_entity_poly.type
_entity_poly.pdbx_seq_one_letter_code
_entity_poly.pdbx_strand_id
1 'polypeptide(L)'
;MVKNKFAAWAKTYIAGWNFTRLLRLLLAMALFGAFFSTKEQLYAVTGSFLGMQALLNLSCPGGSCAPAAKPTQKQVMKFKKLELKK
;
A
#
# COMPACT_ATOMS: atom_id res chain seq x y z
N MET A 1 -4.04 32.26 15.85
CA MET A 1 -3.47 30.99 16.35
C MET A 1 -3.53 29.86 15.31
N VAL A 2 -3.00 30.06 14.08
CA VAL A 2 -3.13 29.07 12.97
C VAL A 2 -1.80 28.36 12.63
N LYS A 3 -0.65 28.91 13.06
CA LYS A 3 0.69 28.40 12.69
C LYS A 3 1.01 27.00 13.25
N ASN A 4 0.40 26.59 14.37
CA ASN A 4 0.77 25.34 15.06
C ASN A 4 0.13 24.08 14.46
N LYS A 5 -1.00 24.21 13.73
CA LYS A 5 -1.74 23.06 13.18
C LYS A 5 -1.02 22.42 11.99
N PHE A 6 -0.40 23.24 11.14
CA PHE A 6 0.36 22.76 9.98
C PHE A 6 1.63 22.00 10.40
N ALA A 7 2.36 22.52 11.39
CA ALA A 7 3.56 21.85 11.92
C ALA A 7 3.23 20.48 12.57
N ALA A 8 2.08 20.39 13.26
CA ALA A 8 1.61 19.13 13.82
C ALA A 8 1.22 18.12 12.72
N TRP A 9 0.51 18.58 11.69
CA TRP A 9 0.14 17.75 10.53
C TRP A 9 1.36 17.28 9.73
N ALA A 10 2.35 18.15 9.51
CA ALA A 10 3.58 17.79 8.82
C ALA A 10 4.38 16.72 9.61
N LYS A 11 4.45 16.85 10.94
CA LYS A 11 5.10 15.84 11.80
C LYS A 11 4.42 14.47 11.69
N THR A 12 3.09 14.41 11.74
CA THR A 12 2.36 13.13 11.60
C THR A 12 2.43 12.57 10.19
N TYR A 13 2.41 13.44 9.17
CA TYR A 13 2.54 13.04 7.78
C TYR A 13 3.89 12.40 7.48
N ILE A 14 4.98 13.00 7.95
CA ILE A 14 6.35 12.48 7.79
C ILE A 14 6.56 11.21 8.62
N ALA A 15 6.01 11.14 9.84
CA ALA A 15 6.10 9.94 10.67
C ALA A 15 5.39 8.71 10.05
N GLY A 16 4.39 8.93 9.19
CA GLY A 16 3.65 7.86 8.49
C GLY A 16 4.29 7.35 7.19
N TRP A 17 5.53 7.71 6.88
CA TRP A 17 6.23 7.22 5.67
C TRP A 17 6.68 5.78 5.85
N ASN A 18 5.98 4.86 5.18
CA ASN A 18 6.31 3.44 5.15
C ASN A 18 7.20 3.11 3.95
N PHE A 19 8.02 2.05 4.05
CA PHE A 19 8.90 1.58 2.97
C PHE A 19 8.14 1.40 1.64
N THR A 20 6.95 0.80 1.68
CA THR A 20 6.11 0.58 0.49
C THR A 20 5.69 1.88 -0.19
N ARG A 21 5.52 2.97 0.57
CA ARG A 21 5.21 4.29 0.05
C ARG A 21 6.40 4.89 -0.71
N LEU A 22 7.60 4.77 -0.16
CA LEU A 22 8.85 5.15 -0.82
C LEU A 22 9.08 4.35 -2.11
N LEU A 23 8.88 3.02 -2.06
CA LEU A 23 9.03 2.17 -3.24
C LEU A 23 8.08 2.58 -4.38
N ARG A 24 6.80 2.85 -4.07
CA ARG A 24 5.83 3.33 -5.07
C ARG A 24 6.19 4.70 -5.62
N LEU A 25 6.70 5.60 -4.78
CA LEU A 25 7.14 6.93 -5.21
C LEU A 25 8.34 6.84 -6.18
N LEU A 26 9.31 5.98 -5.86
CA LEU A 26 10.46 5.72 -6.73
C LEU A 26 10.02 5.10 -8.06
N LEU A 27 9.10 4.13 -8.01
CA LEU A 27 8.59 3.49 -9.22
C LEU A 27 7.80 4.48 -10.08
N ALA A 28 7.00 5.35 -9.47
CA ALA A 28 6.30 6.44 -10.15
C ALA A 28 7.28 7.40 -10.84
N MET A 29 8.36 7.81 -10.15
CA MET A 29 9.41 8.64 -10.75
C MET A 29 10.12 7.94 -11.92
N ALA A 30 10.42 6.64 -11.78
CA ALA A 30 11.05 5.87 -12.85
C ALA A 30 10.16 5.74 -14.09
N LEU A 31 8.86 5.42 -13.91
CA LEU A 31 7.85 5.38 -14.97
C LEU A 31 7.70 6.75 -15.64
N PHE A 32 7.62 7.81 -14.85
CA PHE A 32 7.51 9.16 -15.37
C PHE A 32 8.78 9.61 -16.10
N GLY A 33 9.96 9.17 -15.66
CA GLY A 33 11.21 9.37 -16.40
C GLY A 33 11.23 8.59 -17.72
N ALA A 34 10.76 7.34 -17.72
CA ALA A 34 10.64 6.50 -18.90
C ALA A 34 9.67 7.09 -19.95
N PHE A 35 8.65 7.84 -19.51
CA PHE A 35 7.75 8.58 -20.40
C PHE A 35 8.50 9.58 -21.28
N PHE A 36 9.49 10.30 -20.75
CA PHE A 36 10.26 11.26 -21.57
C PHE A 36 11.05 10.58 -22.68
N SER A 37 11.49 9.33 -22.48
CA SER A 37 12.24 8.58 -23.48
C SER A 37 11.34 7.92 -24.53
N THR A 38 10.19 7.39 -24.11
CA THR A 38 9.33 6.54 -24.97
C THR A 38 8.12 7.28 -25.53
N LYS A 39 7.71 8.40 -24.91
CA LYS A 39 6.50 9.17 -25.23
C LYS A 39 5.18 8.39 -25.16
N GLU A 40 5.21 7.19 -24.60
CA GLU A 40 4.03 6.33 -24.45
C GLU A 40 3.12 6.85 -23.34
N GLN A 41 1.89 7.23 -23.68
CA GLN A 41 0.90 7.78 -22.73
C GLN A 41 0.64 6.85 -21.53
N LEU A 42 0.81 5.54 -21.72
CA LEU A 42 0.65 4.55 -20.65
C LEU A 42 1.60 4.81 -19.47
N TYR A 43 2.84 5.24 -19.71
CA TYR A 43 3.79 5.55 -18.64
C TYR A 43 3.43 6.83 -17.89
N ALA A 44 2.90 7.83 -18.59
CA ALA A 44 2.41 9.05 -17.95
C ALA A 44 1.19 8.76 -17.06
N VAL A 45 0.23 7.98 -17.56
CA VAL A 45 -1.00 7.63 -16.82
C VAL A 45 -0.68 6.72 -15.63
N THR A 46 0.09 5.65 -15.83
CA THR A 46 0.46 4.73 -14.73
C THR A 46 1.40 5.39 -13.72
N GLY A 47 2.38 6.18 -14.19
CA GLY A 47 3.29 6.92 -13.32
C GLY A 47 2.57 7.96 -12.46
N SER A 48 1.66 8.75 -13.05
CA SER A 48 0.85 9.72 -12.30
C SER A 48 -0.12 9.05 -11.33
N PHE A 49 -0.76 7.94 -11.71
CA PHE A 49 -1.65 7.17 -10.84
C PHE A 49 -0.91 6.55 -9.64
N LEU A 50 0.26 5.93 -9.86
CA LEU A 50 1.10 5.44 -8.75
C LEU A 50 1.64 6.59 -7.89
N GLY A 51 2.03 7.70 -8.50
CA GLY A 51 2.49 8.89 -7.80
C GLY A 51 1.43 9.47 -6.89
N MET A 52 0.19 9.59 -7.38
CA MET A 52 -0.94 10.09 -6.59
C MET A 52 -1.30 9.16 -5.43
N GLN A 53 -1.28 7.84 -5.66
CA GLN A 53 -1.44 6.85 -4.59
C GLN A 53 -0.33 6.96 -3.53
N ALA A 54 0.91 7.18 -3.94
CA ALA A 54 2.03 7.37 -3.00
C ALA A 54 1.93 8.70 -2.23
N LEU A 55 1.56 9.80 -2.88
CA LEU A 55 1.47 11.12 -2.27
C LEU A 55 0.33 11.21 -1.26
N LEU A 56 -0.84 10.66 -1.60
CA LEU A 56 -2.01 10.66 -0.72
C LEU A 56 -1.97 9.50 0.29
N ASN A 57 -0.97 8.61 0.20
CA ASN A 57 -0.90 7.38 0.97
C ASN A 57 -2.18 6.52 0.82
N LEU A 58 -2.84 6.65 -0.34
CA LEU A 58 -3.98 5.81 -0.69
C LEU A 58 -3.43 4.45 -1.12
N SER A 59 -3.61 3.45 -0.24
CA SER A 59 -3.57 2.05 -0.66
C SER A 59 -4.91 1.67 -1.32
N CYS A 60 -5.01 0.47 -1.93
CA CYS A 60 -6.26 -0.02 -2.55
C CYS A 60 -7.50 0.42 -1.74
N PRO A 61 -8.55 0.97 -2.39
CA PRO A 61 -9.84 1.09 -1.73
C PRO A 61 -10.27 -0.32 -1.29
N GLY A 62 -10.37 -0.55 0.02
CA GLY A 62 -10.62 -1.88 0.61
C GLY A 62 -9.45 -2.51 1.38
N GLY A 63 -8.28 -1.86 1.46
CA GLY A 63 -7.18 -2.27 2.34
C GLY A 63 -5.89 -2.66 1.62
N SER A 64 -5.25 -3.74 2.09
CA SER A 64 -4.02 -4.26 1.47
C SER A 64 -4.38 -4.99 0.17
N CYS A 65 -3.80 -4.59 -0.97
CA CYS A 65 -3.90 -5.40 -2.20
C CYS A 65 -3.11 -6.73 -2.08
N ALA A 66 -2.41 -6.98 -0.97
CA ALA A 66 -1.95 -8.31 -0.59
C ALA A 66 -3.06 -9.01 0.21
N PRO A 67 -3.38 -10.29 -0.07
CA PRO A 67 -4.34 -11.04 0.74
C PRO A 67 -3.94 -10.89 2.21
N ALA A 68 -4.88 -10.42 3.03
CA ALA A 68 -4.63 -10.28 4.46
C ALA A 68 -4.06 -11.60 4.96
N ALA A 69 -2.89 -11.56 5.63
CA ALA A 69 -2.39 -12.71 6.35
C ALA A 69 -3.56 -13.18 7.22
N LYS A 70 -4.04 -14.40 6.95
CA LYS A 70 -5.23 -14.92 7.62
C LYS A 70 -5.04 -14.65 9.11
N PRO A 71 -5.99 -13.97 9.80
CA PRO A 71 -5.91 -13.90 11.25
C PRO A 71 -5.77 -15.35 11.70
N THR A 72 -4.77 -15.66 12.55
CA THR A 72 -4.58 -16.99 13.13
C THR A 72 -5.95 -17.50 13.56
N GLN A 73 -6.55 -18.30 12.68
CA GLN A 73 -7.78 -19.00 12.95
C GLN A 73 -7.36 -19.94 14.05
N LYS A 74 -7.75 -19.63 15.29
CA LYS A 74 -7.75 -20.62 16.36
C LYS A 74 -8.39 -21.85 15.73
N GLN A 75 -7.63 -22.93 15.57
CA GLN A 75 -8.16 -24.14 14.92
C GLN A 75 -9.45 -24.55 15.64
N VAL A 76 -10.61 -24.30 15.01
CA VAL A 76 -11.92 -24.73 15.52
C VAL A 76 -12.21 -26.19 15.11
N MET A 77 -11.37 -26.79 14.25
CA MET A 77 -11.49 -28.19 13.89
C MET A 77 -10.87 -29.06 15.00
N LYS A 78 -11.67 -29.33 16.04
CA LYS A 78 -11.45 -30.50 16.89
C LYS A 78 -11.61 -31.72 16.01
N PHE A 79 -10.49 -32.34 15.62
CA PHE A 79 -10.51 -33.68 15.03
C PHE A 79 -11.04 -34.64 16.10
N LYS A 80 -12.36 -34.85 16.13
CA LYS A 80 -12.95 -35.92 16.92
C LYS A 80 -12.50 -37.21 16.24
N LYS A 81 -11.50 -37.83 16.87
CA LYS A 81 -10.95 -39.15 16.59
C LYS A 81 -12.09 -40.08 16.14
N LEU A 82 -12.17 -40.34 14.85
CA LEU A 82 -13.03 -41.38 14.29
C LEU A 82 -12.42 -42.70 14.74
N GLU A 83 -12.87 -43.20 15.88
CA GLU A 83 -12.56 -44.55 16.36
C GLU A 83 -13.14 -45.52 15.32
N LEU A 84 -12.25 -46.06 14.48
CA LEU A 84 -12.55 -47.17 13.58
C LEU A 84 -12.79 -48.40 14.46
N LYS A 85 -14.06 -48.70 14.74
CA LYS A 85 -14.47 -49.88 15.50
C LYS A 85 -14.20 -51.10 14.60
N LYS A 86 -13.23 -51.90 15.04
CA LYS A 86 -12.77 -53.15 14.42
C LYS A 86 -13.86 -54.22 14.47
#